data_AF-A0AAW2W0J4-F1
#
_entry.id   AF-A0AAW2W0J4-F1
#
_cell.length_a   1.000
_cell.length_b   1.000
_cell.length_c   1.000
_cell.angle_alpha   90.00
_cell.angle_beta   90.00
_cell.angle_gamma   90.00
#
_symmetry.space_group_name_H-M   'P 1'
#
loop_
_entity.id
_entity.type
_entity.pdbx_description
1 polymer ?
#
loop_
_entity_poly.entity_id
_entity_poly.type
_entity_poly.pdbx_seq_one_letter_code
_entity_poly.pdbx_strand_id
1 'polypeptide(L)'
;MDASQGYHKIILTPEDHKRVSFITSAGTFCYVAMPFGLKNAEATYQCPVDKIFHPQIGRNFKVYVDDMLVKNKEARSYVADLEETFSVLRKYKLKLNPGKCAFGV
;
A
#
# COMPACT_ATOMS: atom_id res chain seq x y z
N MET A 1 -8.59 -7.21 -0.72
CA MET A 1 -7.18 -7.50 -1.06
C MET A 1 -6.32 -6.70 -0.11
N ASP A 2 -5.32 -7.33 0.50
CA ASP A 2 -4.49 -6.72 1.55
C ASP A 2 -3.08 -6.50 1.00
N ALA A 3 -2.61 -5.25 1.05
CA ALA A 3 -1.27 -4.89 0.63
C ALA A 3 -0.24 -5.30 1.71
N SER A 4 0.68 -6.18 1.34
CA SER A 4 1.72 -6.64 2.26
C SER A 4 2.81 -5.60 2.46
N GLN A 5 3.12 -5.31 3.72
CA GLN A 5 4.26 -4.49 4.15
C GLN A 5 4.34 -3.13 3.42
N GLY A 6 3.19 -2.48 3.19
CA GLY A 6 3.10 -1.24 2.43
C GLY A 6 4.05 -0.15 2.93
N TYR A 7 4.07 0.06 4.24
CA TYR A 7 4.92 1.08 4.89
C TYR A 7 6.42 0.83 4.72
N HIS A 8 6.86 -0.42 4.85
CA HIS A 8 8.29 -0.78 4.76
C HIS A 8 8.86 -0.63 3.35
N LYS A 9 8.02 -0.39 2.35
CA LYS A 9 8.44 -0.09 0.98
C LYS A 9 8.67 1.40 0.73
N ILE A 10 8.25 2.27 1.66
CA ILE A 10 8.45 3.71 1.56
C ILE A 10 9.79 4.04 2.20
N ILE A 11 10.75 4.40 1.35
CA ILE A 11 12.09 4.80 1.75
C ILE A 11 12.02 6.21 2.35
N LEU A 12 12.60 6.38 3.53
CA LEU A 12 12.70 7.68 4.18
C LEU A 12 13.85 8.49 3.58
N THR A 13 13.67 9.81 3.53
CA THR A 13 14.76 10.71 3.12
C THR A 13 15.90 10.65 4.15
N PRO A 14 17.17 10.83 3.75
CA PRO A 14 18.30 10.82 4.68
C PRO A 14 18.19 11.86 5.82
N GLU A 15 17.49 12.97 5.56
CA GLU A 15 17.23 14.02 6.56
C GLU A 15 16.28 13.53 7.67
N ASP A 16 15.27 12.73 7.29
CA ASP A 16 14.29 12.17 8.23
C ASP A 16 14.84 11.00 9.05
N HIS A 17 15.93 10.35 8.63
CA HIS A 17 16.54 9.22 9.35
C HIS A 17 16.90 9.57 10.79
N LYS A 18 17.32 10.80 11.06
CA LYS A 18 17.63 11.29 12.42
C LYS A 18 16.38 11.41 13.30
N ARG A 19 15.21 11.66 12.71
CA ARG A 19 13.94 11.83 13.43
C ARG A 19 13.32 10.49 13.80
N VAL A 20 13.68 9.44 13.06
CA VAL A 20 13.27 8.06 13.30
C VAL A 20 14.39 7.21 13.91
N SER A 21 15.36 7.83 14.59
CA SER A 21 16.41 7.10 15.30
C SER A 21 15.91 6.57 16.65
N PHE A 22 16.39 5.39 17.03
CA PHE A 22 16.13 4.78 18.34
C PHE A 22 17.44 4.33 18.99
N ILE A 23 17.44 4.30 20.32
CA ILE A 23 18.61 3.94 21.13
C ILE A 23 18.42 2.52 21.65
N THR A 24 19.45 1.71 21.52
CA THR A 24 19.56 0.37 22.11
C THR A 24 20.79 0.31 23.02
N SER A 25 20.92 -0.74 23.82
CA SER A 25 22.13 -0.98 24.62
C SER A 25 23.41 -1.11 23.77
N ALA A 26 23.28 -1.46 22.49
CA ALA A 26 24.39 -1.58 21.55
C ALA A 26 24.71 -0.29 20.78
N GLY A 27 23.90 0.77 20.93
CA GLY A 27 24.09 2.05 20.24
C GLY A 27 22.82 2.60 19.60
N THR A 28 23.00 3.64 18.78
CA THR A 28 21.92 4.35 18.09
C THR A 28 21.73 3.80 16.67
N PHE A 29 20.49 3.43 16.35
CA PHE A 29 20.09 2.93 15.05
C PHE A 29 19.03 3.86 14.44
N CYS A 30 18.89 3.87 13.11
CA CYS A 30 17.85 4.61 12.41
C CYS A 30 17.11 3.70 11.43
N TYR A 31 15.82 3.99 11.22
CA TYR A 31 15.03 3.33 10.20
C TYR A 31 15.32 3.93 8.82
N VAL A 32 15.58 3.05 7.83
CA VAL A 32 15.79 3.44 6.41
C VAL A 32 14.46 3.49 5.65
N ALA A 33 13.50 2.68 6.08
CA ALA A 33 12.13 2.67 5.57
C ALA A 33 11.16 3.03 6.68
N MET A 34 9.96 3.46 6.32
CA MET A 34 9.00 4.01 7.27
C MET A 34 8.63 3.00 8.38
N PRO A 35 8.94 3.31 9.66
CA PRO A 35 8.59 2.44 10.77
C PRO A 35 7.12 2.55 11.14
N PHE A 36 6.60 1.52 11.79
CA PHE A 36 5.29 1.56 12.43
C PHE A 36 5.26 2.58 13.57
N GLY A 37 4.08 3.18 13.79
CA GLY A 37 3.86 4.14 14.88
C GLY A 37 4.11 5.60 14.53
N LEU A 38 4.52 5.93 13.30
CA LEU A 38 4.52 7.33 12.86
C LEU A 38 3.10 7.82 12.61
N LYS A 39 2.77 8.97 13.21
CA LYS A 39 1.45 9.61 13.08
C LYS A 39 1.02 9.88 11.63
N ASN A 40 1.98 10.13 10.74
CA ASN A 40 1.71 10.46 9.34
C ASN A 40 1.95 9.28 8.38
N ALA A 41 2.29 8.08 8.88
CA ALA A 41 2.62 6.95 8.01
C ALA A 41 1.48 6.57 7.06
N GLU A 42 0.24 6.56 7.55
CA GLU A 42 -0.95 6.27 6.76
C GLU A 42 -1.13 7.27 5.62
N ALA A 43 -1.05 8.58 5.90
CA ALA A 43 -1.18 9.62 4.88
C ALA A 43 -0.06 9.56 3.84
N THR A 44 1.17 9.27 4.27
CA THR A 44 2.32 9.10 3.38
C THR A 44 2.18 7.86 2.49
N TYR A 45 1.54 6.80 2.97
CA TYR A 45 1.23 5.61 2.17
C TYR A 45 0.03 5.82 1.23
N GLN A 46 -1.01 6.49 1.70
CA GLN A 46 -2.24 6.74 0.93
C GLN A 46 -1.98 7.65 -0.28
N CYS A 47 -1.16 8.70 -0.14
CA CYS A 47 -0.89 9.66 -1.21
C CYS A 47 -0.38 9.03 -2.54
N PRO A 48 0.65 8.17 -2.56
CA PRO A 48 1.07 7.49 -3.79
C PRO A 48 0.04 6.46 -4.26
N VAL A 49 -0.65 5.77 -3.36
CA VAL A 49 -1.69 4.80 -3.71
C VAL A 49 -2.86 5.49 -4.42
N ASP A 50 -3.32 6.64 -3.92
CA ASP A 50 -4.36 7.44 -4.54
C ASP A 50 -3.95 7.92 -5.94
N LYS A 51 -2.68 8.30 -6.12
CA LYS A 51 -2.16 8.72 -7.44
C LYS A 51 -2.09 7.55 -8.43
N ILE A 52 -1.65 6.38 -7.98
CA ILE A 52 -1.50 5.18 -8.81
C ILE A 52 -2.88 4.68 -9.28
N PHE A 53 -3.86 4.68 -8.37
CA PHE A 53 -5.20 4.17 -8.64
C PHE A 53 -6.21 5.26 -9.00
N HIS A 54 -5.80 6.52 -9.15
CA HIS A 54 -6.67 7.64 -9.51
C HIS A 54 -7.65 7.33 -10.66
N PRO A 55 -7.26 6.63 -11.74
CA PRO A 55 -8.19 6.28 -12.83
C PRO A 55 -9.28 5.27 -12.44
N GLN A 56 -9.02 4.43 -11.43
CA GLN A 56 -9.89 3.34 -10.98
C GLN A 56 -10.70 3.71 -9.72
N ILE A 57 -10.20 4.63 -8.91
CA ILE A 57 -10.85 5.10 -7.67
C ILE A 57 -12.24 5.67 -7.99
N GLY A 58 -13.24 5.21 -7.27
CA GLY A 58 -14.64 5.65 -7.42
C GLY A 58 -15.44 4.84 -8.45
N ARG A 59 -14.78 4.39 -9.54
CA ARG A 59 -15.39 3.55 -10.59
C ARG A 59 -15.54 2.10 -10.10
N ASN A 60 -14.45 1.35 -10.12
CA ASN A 60 -14.39 -0.08 -9.79
C ASN A 60 -13.44 -0.37 -8.62
N PHE A 61 -12.70 0.63 -8.13
CA PHE A 61 -11.73 0.46 -7.05
C PHE A 61 -12.04 1.38 -5.87
N LYS A 62 -11.85 0.85 -4.66
CA LYS A 62 -11.84 1.57 -3.39
C LYS A 62 -10.61 1.13 -2.62
N VAL A 63 -9.94 2.09 -1.99
CA VAL A 63 -8.77 1.81 -1.16
C VAL A 63 -8.90 2.52 0.16
N TYR A 64 -8.52 1.83 1.23
CA TYR A 64 -8.42 2.34 2.57
C TYR A 64 -7.12 1.83 3.18
N VAL A 65 -6.08 2.66 3.14
CA VAL A 65 -4.75 2.30 3.64
C VAL A 65 -4.27 1.00 2.96
N ASP A 66 -4.09 -0.09 3.70
CA ASP A 66 -3.63 -1.38 3.18
C ASP A 66 -4.74 -2.22 2.54
N ASP A 67 -6.01 -1.87 2.77
CA ASP A 67 -7.18 -2.59 2.27
C ASP A 67 -7.62 -2.05 0.91
N MET A 68 -7.53 -2.91 -0.10
CA MET A 68 -7.94 -2.65 -1.47
C MET A 68 -9.18 -3.48 -1.82
N LEU A 69 -10.22 -2.80 -2.30
CA LEU A 69 -11.50 -3.40 -2.68
C LEU A 69 -11.80 -3.09 -4.14
N VAL A 70 -11.92 -4.14 -4.95
CA VAL A 70 -12.48 -4.06 -6.29
C VAL A 70 -13.97 -4.39 -6.20
N LYS A 71 -14.81 -3.48 -6.72
CA LYS A 71 -16.27 -3.61 -6.75
C LYS A 71 -16.75 -3.49 -8.19
N ASN A 72 -17.78 -4.24 -8.53
CA ASN A 72 -18.48 -4.11 -9.80
C ASN A 72 -19.99 -4.30 -9.57
N LYS A 73 -20.82 -3.70 -10.43
CA LYS A 73 -22.27 -3.92 -10.47
C LYS A 73 -22.66 -5.18 -11.25
N GLU A 74 -21.86 -5.57 -12.24
CA GLU A 74 -22.10 -6.71 -13.11
C GLU A 74 -21.00 -7.77 -12.95
N ALA A 75 -21.38 -9.02 -12.69
CA ALA A 75 -20.42 -10.10 -12.47
C ALA A 75 -19.53 -10.38 -13.71
N ARG A 76 -20.04 -10.14 -14.92
CA ARG A 76 -19.30 -10.40 -16.18
C ARG A 76 -18.08 -9.52 -16.37
N SER A 77 -18.08 -8.30 -15.83
CA SER A 77 -16.97 -7.36 -15.95
C SER A 77 -16.02 -7.40 -14.75
N TYR A 78 -16.34 -8.16 -13.70
CA TYR A 78 -15.52 -8.25 -12.49
C TYR A 78 -14.11 -8.81 -12.74
N VAL A 79 -13.99 -9.82 -13.62
CA VAL A 79 -12.69 -10.42 -13.98
C VAL A 79 -11.81 -9.42 -14.73
N ALA A 80 -12.39 -8.65 -15.65
CA ALA A 80 -11.67 -7.62 -16.41
C ALA A 80 -11.18 -6.48 -15.49
N ASP A 81 -12.01 -6.06 -14.53
CA ASP A 81 -11.62 -5.05 -13.53
C ASP A 81 -10.47 -5.55 -12.64
N LEU A 82 -10.54 -6.81 -12.19
CA LEU A 82 -9.45 -7.42 -11.43
C LEU A 82 -8.16 -7.48 -12.24
N GLU A 83 -8.23 -7.86 -13.52
CA GLU A 83 -7.07 -7.86 -14.42
C GLU A 83 -6.43 -6.47 -14.55
N GLU A 84 -7.25 -5.43 -14.67
CA GLU A 84 -6.79 -4.04 -14.72
C GLU A 84 -6.07 -3.66 -13.41
N THR A 85 -6.68 -3.94 -12.26
CA THR A 85 -6.10 -3.67 -10.94
C THR A 85 -4.80 -4.44 -10.72
N PHE A 86 -4.74 -5.73 -11.07
CA PHE A 86 -3.51 -6.54 -10.96
C PHE A 86 -2.40 -6.03 -11.89
N SER A 87 -2.75 -5.51 -13.06
CA SER A 87 -1.77 -4.94 -13.99
C SER A 87 -1.13 -3.68 -13.42
N VAL A 88 -1.92 -2.82 -12.76
CA VAL A 88 -1.41 -1.66 -12.02
C VAL A 88 -0.52 -2.10 -10.85
N LEU A 89 -0.96 -3.07 -10.03
CA LEU A 89 -0.17 -3.59 -8.91
C LEU A 89 1.20 -4.12 -9.37
N ARG A 90 1.24 -4.87 -10.48
CA ARG A 90 2.48 -5.37 -11.09
C ARG A 90 3.38 -4.23 -11.58
N LYS A 91 2.81 -3.24 -12.26
CA LYS A 91 3.55 -2.07 -12.78
C LYS A 91 4.29 -1.33 -11.66
N TYR A 92 3.65 -1.16 -10.51
CA TYR A 92 4.22 -0.44 -9.36
C TYR A 92 4.87 -1.36 -8.31
N LYS A 93 5.03 -2.66 -8.60
CA LYS A 93 5.62 -3.66 -7.69
C LYS A 93 4.98 -3.70 -6.29
N LEU A 94 3.69 -3.39 -6.22
CA LEU A 94 2.88 -3.55 -5.01
C LEU A 94 2.59 -5.04 -4.83
N LYS A 95 2.86 -5.56 -3.63
CA LYS A 95 2.72 -6.99 -3.32
C LYS A 95 1.52 -7.15 -2.42
N LEU A 96 0.64 -8.07 -2.77
CA LEU A 96 -0.49 -8.45 -1.94
C LEU A 96 -0.13 -9.65 -1.06
N ASN A 97 -0.78 -9.77 0.09
CA ASN A 97 -0.70 -10.96 0.93
C ASN A 97 -1.77 -11.99 0.50
N PRO A 98 -1.39 -13.13 -0.11
CA PRO A 98 -2.37 -14.11 -0.59
C PRO A 98 -3.24 -14.67 0.55
N GLY A 99 -2.68 -14.86 1.74
CA GLY A 99 -3.40 -15.41 2.89
C GLY A 99 -4.43 -14.46 3.52
N LYS A 100 -4.39 -13.18 3.16
CA LYS A 100 -5.35 -12.15 3.58
C LYS A 100 -6.21 -11.62 2.42
N CYS A 101 -6.01 -12.14 1.21
CA CYS A 101 -6.81 -11.76 0.06
C CYS A 101 -8.00 -12.71 -0.09
N ALA A 102 -9.21 -12.16 -0.02
CA ALA A 102 -10.43 -12.84 -0.41
C ALA A 102 -10.90 -12.34 -1.78
N PHE A 103 -11.28 -13.26 -2.65
CA PHE A 103 -11.87 -12.99 -3.97
C PHE A 103 -13.21 -13.71 -4.03
N GLY A 104 -14.29 -12.97 -4.32
CA GLY A 104 -15.60 -13.55 -4.59
C GLY A 104 -15.68 -13.91 -6.08
N VAL A 105 -15.14 -15.06 -6.45
CA VAL A 105 -15.20 -15.62 -7.81
C VAL A 105 -16.32 -16.65 -7.90
#